data_AF-A0A917HPC7-F1
#
_entry.id   AF-A0A917HPC7-F1
#
_cell.length_a   1.000
_cell.length_b   1.000
_cell.length_c   1.000
_cell.angle_alpha   90.00
_cell.angle_beta   90.00
_cell.angle_gamma   90.00
#
_symmetry.space_group_name_H-M   'P 1'
#
loop_
_entity.id
_entity.type
_entity.pdbx_description
1 polymer ?
#
loop_
_entity_poly.entity_id
_entity_poly.type
_entity_poly.pdbx_seq_one_letter_code
_entity_poly.pdbx_strand_id
1 'polypeptide(L)'
;MDAEKKRSFRRATLIAVLASVIYALIGNTFFNMAYYSDAIFNNSYWIAAVLAALYAVPVVIWFRNRYWYFPLFIPVLWVPFVVITGFIFPRLPEGAMGGGMLLLFIHILNLGAVALGVALGMTVNAIMAAWRKLNREIKAQ
;
A
#
# COMPACT_ATOMS: atom_id res chain seq x y z
N MET A 1 -23.07 19.86 2.89
CA MET A 1 -21.68 19.70 2.39
C MET A 1 -21.68 20.03 0.91
N ASP A 2 -20.90 21.02 0.47
CA ASP A 2 -20.85 21.44 -0.95
C ASP A 2 -20.57 20.27 -1.90
N ALA A 3 -21.15 20.32 -3.10
CA ALA A 3 -20.99 19.29 -4.13
C ALA A 3 -19.52 18.97 -4.44
N GLU A 4 -18.64 19.98 -4.40
CA GLU A 4 -17.20 19.85 -4.63
C GLU A 4 -16.49 19.05 -3.52
N LYS A 5 -16.82 19.32 -2.25
CA LYS A 5 -16.30 18.57 -1.09
C LYS A 5 -16.73 17.11 -1.16
N LYS A 6 -17.98 16.84 -1.54
CA LYS A 6 -18.51 15.47 -1.73
C LYS A 6 -17.76 14.72 -2.84
N ARG A 7 -17.48 15.38 -3.97
CA ARG A 7 -16.73 14.80 -5.10
C ARG A 7 -15.29 14.48 -4.72
N SER A 8 -14.61 15.38 -4.02
CA SER A 8 -13.22 15.22 -3.60
C SER A 8 -13.06 14.11 -2.55
N PHE A 9 -13.95 14.05 -1.55
CA PHE A 9 -13.99 12.96 -0.58
C PHE A 9 -14.20 11.60 -1.27
N ARG A 10 -15.23 11.47 -2.12
CA ARG A 10 -15.51 10.23 -2.85
C ARG A 10 -14.32 9.78 -3.68
N ARG A 11 -13.61 10.71 -4.32
CA ARG A 11 -12.39 10.40 -5.08
C ARG A 11 -11.29 9.85 -4.17
N ALA A 12 -11.02 10.49 -3.03
CA ALA A 12 -10.02 10.00 -2.08
C ALA A 12 -10.37 8.61 -1.53
N THR A 13 -11.65 8.36 -1.20
CA THR A 13 -12.14 7.04 -0.80
C THR A 13 -11.91 6.00 -1.88
N LEU A 14 -12.32 6.29 -3.12
CA LEU A 14 -12.15 5.35 -4.24
C LEU A 14 -10.67 5.02 -4.47
N ILE A 15 -9.79 6.01 -4.42
CA ILE A 15 -8.36 5.79 -4.60
C ILE A 15 -7.78 4.92 -3.47
N ALA A 16 -8.16 5.18 -2.21
CA ALA A 16 -7.69 4.38 -1.07
C ALA A 16 -8.16 2.92 -1.18
N VAL A 17 -9.43 2.71 -1.55
CA VAL A 17 -9.99 1.37 -1.78
C VAL A 17 -9.25 0.67 -2.92
N LEU A 18 -9.10 1.32 -4.07
CA LEU A 18 -8.40 0.75 -5.23
C LEU A 18 -6.94 0.42 -4.92
N ALA A 19 -6.22 1.31 -4.23
CA ALA A 19 -4.85 1.06 -3.80
C ALA A 19 -4.77 -0.17 -2.89
N SER A 20 -5.71 -0.30 -1.94
CA SER A 20 -5.78 -1.45 -1.03
C SER A 20 -6.00 -2.77 -1.76
N VAL A 21 -6.91 -2.78 -2.75
CA VAL A 21 -7.16 -3.94 -3.61
C VAL A 21 -5.93 -4.30 -4.44
N ILE A 22 -5.28 -3.32 -5.07
CA ILE A 22 -4.07 -3.53 -5.87
C ILE A 22 -2.94 -4.10 -4.99
N TYR A 23 -2.75 -3.55 -3.79
CA TYR A 23 -1.70 -4.01 -2.87
C TYR A 23 -1.99 -5.41 -2.32
N ALA A 24 -3.27 -5.77 -2.18
CA ALA A 24 -3.68 -7.12 -1.81
C ALA A 24 -3.40 -8.12 -2.94
N LEU A 25 -3.69 -7.75 -4.20
CA LEU A 25 -3.33 -8.55 -5.37
C LEU A 25 -1.82 -8.76 -5.47
N ILE A 26 -1.03 -7.71 -5.27
CA ILE A 26 0.44 -7.82 -5.26
C ILE A 26 0.91 -8.72 -4.12
N GLY A 27 0.33 -8.59 -2.92
CA GLY A 27 0.64 -9.45 -1.77
C GLY A 27 0.38 -10.92 -2.03
N ASN A 28 -0.80 -11.26 -2.57
CA ASN A 28 -1.13 -12.63 -2.92
C ASN A 28 -0.27 -13.17 -4.08
N THR A 29 0.07 -12.32 -5.05
CA THR A 29 1.01 -12.68 -6.13
C THR A 29 2.39 -12.98 -5.55
N PHE A 30 2.87 -12.13 -4.65
CA PHE A 30 4.16 -12.32 -3.98
C PHE A 30 4.19 -13.61 -3.16
N PHE A 31 3.12 -13.91 -2.43
CA PHE A 31 2.99 -15.19 -1.73
C PHE A 31 3.03 -16.38 -2.68
N ASN A 32 2.25 -16.34 -3.76
CA ASN A 32 2.21 -17.43 -4.72
C ASN A 32 3.58 -17.66 -5.38
N MET A 33 4.26 -16.57 -5.78
CA MET A 33 5.62 -16.64 -6.32
C MET A 33 6.63 -17.18 -5.30
N ALA A 34 6.55 -16.74 -4.03
CA ALA A 34 7.43 -17.24 -2.97
C ALA A 34 7.19 -18.72 -2.65
N TYR A 35 5.95 -19.21 -2.80
CA TYR A 35 5.62 -20.61 -2.60
C TYR A 35 6.22 -21.52 -3.67
N TYR A 36 6.29 -21.06 -4.92
CA TYR A 36 6.82 -21.83 -6.05
C TYR A 36 8.28 -21.51 -6.42
N SER A 37 8.92 -20.57 -5.74
CA SER A 37 10.29 -20.14 -6.06
C SER A 37 11.11 -19.76 -4.83
N ASP A 38 12.13 -20.57 -4.54
CA ASP A 38 13.10 -20.31 -3.47
C ASP A 38 13.85 -19.00 -3.70
N ALA A 39 14.11 -18.62 -4.97
CA ALA A 39 14.75 -17.35 -5.29
C ALA A 39 13.92 -16.15 -4.80
N ILE A 40 12.60 -16.21 -4.95
CA ILE A 40 11.69 -15.16 -4.48
C ILE A 40 11.63 -15.15 -2.94
N PHE A 41 11.57 -16.33 -2.32
CA PHE A 41 11.59 -16.43 -0.86
C PHE A 41 12.89 -15.86 -0.26
N ASN A 42 14.04 -16.24 -0.81
CA ASN A 42 15.36 -15.80 -0.33
C ASN A 42 15.57 -14.29 -0.53
N ASN A 43 14.97 -13.69 -1.56
CA ASN A 43 15.02 -12.25 -1.81
C ASN A 43 13.83 -11.48 -1.24
N SER A 44 13.01 -12.11 -0.39
CA SER A 44 11.74 -11.55 0.08
C SER A 44 11.88 -10.18 0.76
N TYR A 45 12.92 -9.97 1.57
CA TYR A 45 13.19 -8.67 2.20
C TYR A 45 13.50 -7.56 1.19
N TRP A 46 14.30 -7.85 0.15
CA TRP A 46 14.60 -6.90 -0.92
C TRP A 46 13.36 -6.56 -1.73
N ILE A 47 12.57 -7.58 -2.08
CA ILE A 47 11.29 -7.40 -2.78
C ILE A 47 10.36 -6.52 -1.95
N ALA A 48 10.24 -6.79 -0.65
CA ALA A 48 9.42 -5.98 0.26
C ALA A 48 9.89 -4.53 0.36
N ALA A 49 11.20 -4.28 0.38
CA ALA A 49 11.75 -2.92 0.36
C ALA A 49 11.40 -2.17 -0.94
N VAL A 50 11.51 -2.84 -2.09
CA VAL A 50 11.10 -2.27 -3.39
C VAL A 50 9.60 -2.02 -3.41
N LEU A 51 8.79 -2.96 -2.91
CA LEU A 51 7.34 -2.79 -2.79
C LEU A 51 6.98 -1.59 -1.91
N ALA A 52 7.67 -1.37 -0.78
CA ALA A 52 7.43 -0.21 0.06
C ALA A 52 7.65 1.11 -0.71
N ALA A 53 8.72 1.21 -1.51
CA ALA A 53 8.97 2.36 -2.36
C ALA A 53 7.87 2.55 -3.42
N LEU A 54 7.45 1.46 -4.08
CA LEU A 54 6.37 1.48 -5.07
C LEU A 54 5.03 1.89 -4.45
N TYR A 55 4.72 1.39 -3.25
CA TYR A 55 3.50 1.72 -2.52
C TYR A 55 3.46 3.18 -2.04
N ALA A 56 4.60 3.85 -1.93
CA ALA A 56 4.64 5.28 -1.61
C ALA A 56 4.17 6.16 -2.78
N VAL A 57 4.42 5.75 -4.04
CA VAL A 57 4.12 6.54 -5.24
C VAL A 57 2.67 7.03 -5.31
N PRO A 58 1.63 6.19 -5.22
CA PRO A 58 0.25 6.64 -5.30
C PRO A 58 -0.14 7.51 -4.09
N VAL A 59 0.47 7.29 -2.92
CA VAL A 59 0.27 8.12 -1.73
C VAL A 59 0.79 9.54 -1.97
N VAL A 60 2.00 9.64 -2.53
CA VAL A 60 2.62 10.91 -2.90
C VAL A 60 1.82 11.65 -3.96
N ILE A 61 1.32 10.96 -4.99
CA ILE A 61 0.69 11.63 -6.13
C ILE A 61 -0.75 12.05 -5.79
N TRP A 62 -1.54 11.19 -5.15
CA TRP A 62 -2.98 11.37 -5.07
C TRP A 62 -3.51 11.96 -3.76
N PHE A 63 -2.74 11.92 -2.67
CA PHE A 63 -3.20 12.36 -1.34
C PHE A 63 -2.56 13.67 -0.86
N ARG A 64 -2.17 14.55 -1.78
CA ARG A 64 -1.52 15.86 -1.48
C ARG A 64 -2.43 16.93 -0.87
N ASN A 65 -3.73 16.68 -0.79
CA ASN A 65 -4.76 17.70 -0.54
C ASN A 65 -5.47 17.50 0.82
N ARG A 66 -6.61 18.17 1.02
CA ARG A 66 -7.47 18.19 2.22
C ARG A 66 -7.68 16.84 2.93
N TYR A 67 -7.48 15.72 2.25
CA TYR A 67 -7.64 14.34 2.75
C TYR A 67 -6.30 13.62 2.94
N TRP A 68 -5.27 14.31 3.43
CA TRP A 68 -3.91 13.78 3.62
C TRP A 68 -3.83 12.54 4.54
N TYR A 69 -4.83 12.35 5.41
CA TYR A 69 -4.92 11.22 6.35
C TYR A 69 -5.58 9.98 5.75
N PHE A 70 -6.24 10.07 4.59
CA PHE A 70 -6.89 8.93 3.95
C PHE A 70 -5.97 7.73 3.64
N PRO A 71 -4.69 7.90 3.27
CA PRO A 71 -3.76 6.79 3.08
C PRO A 71 -3.65 5.85 4.28
N LEU A 72 -3.93 6.31 5.50
CA LEU A 72 -3.91 5.48 6.71
C LEU A 72 -4.95 4.36 6.68
N PHE A 73 -5.99 4.47 5.86
CA PHE A 73 -6.96 3.40 5.67
C PHE A 73 -6.44 2.30 4.74
N ILE A 74 -5.37 2.54 3.96
CA ILE A 74 -4.86 1.55 2.99
C ILE A 74 -4.39 0.26 3.69
N PRO A 75 -3.52 0.29 4.73
CA PRO A 75 -3.11 -0.93 5.42
C PRO A 75 -4.29 -1.64 6.10
N VAL A 76 -5.27 -0.88 6.60
CA VAL A 76 -6.47 -1.43 7.27
C VAL A 76 -7.37 -2.15 6.28
N LEU A 77 -7.65 -1.52 5.14
CA LEU A 77 -8.48 -2.09 4.07
C LEU A 77 -7.75 -3.20 3.31
N TRP A 78 -6.42 -3.18 3.29
CA TRP A 78 -5.62 -4.22 2.66
C TRP A 78 -5.88 -5.60 3.27
N VAL A 79 -6.02 -5.71 4.59
CA VAL A 79 -6.24 -7.00 5.28
C VAL A 79 -7.48 -7.76 4.75
N PRO A 80 -8.70 -7.21 4.74
CA PRO A 80 -9.84 -7.91 4.19
C PRO A 80 -9.71 -8.16 2.68
N PHE A 81 -9.07 -7.25 1.92
CA PHE A 81 -8.85 -7.48 0.50
C PHE A 81 -7.85 -8.58 0.21
N VAL A 82 -6.87 -8.84 1.08
CA VAL A 82 -5.97 -10.01 0.96
C VAL A 82 -6.78 -11.29 1.00
N VAL A 83 -7.70 -11.40 1.97
CA VAL A 83 -8.58 -12.57 2.11
C VAL A 83 -9.46 -12.73 0.87
N ILE A 84 -10.10 -11.64 0.41
CA ILE A 84 -11.00 -11.67 -0.76
C ILE A 84 -10.23 -12.01 -2.03
N THR A 85 -9.08 -11.38 -2.26
CA THR A 85 -8.29 -11.60 -3.48
C THR A 85 -7.54 -12.92 -3.47
N GLY A 86 -7.31 -13.52 -2.30
CA GLY A 86 -6.72 -14.86 -2.18
C GLY A 86 -7.54 -15.95 -2.87
N PHE A 87 -8.87 -15.78 -2.97
CA PHE A 87 -9.75 -16.71 -3.71
C PHE A 87 -9.50 -16.73 -5.23
N ILE A 88 -8.78 -15.74 -5.77
CA ILE A 88 -8.44 -15.64 -7.20
C ILE A 88 -7.21 -16.51 -7.52
N PHE A 89 -6.35 -16.77 -6.53
CA PHE A 89 -5.10 -17.51 -6.74
C PHE A 89 -5.32 -19.02 -6.60
N PRO A 90 -4.48 -19.84 -7.26
CA PRO A 90 -4.53 -21.29 -7.10
C PRO A 90 -4.41 -21.70 -5.64
N ARG A 91 -5.26 -22.66 -5.23
CA ARG A 91 -5.16 -23.24 -3.90
C ARG A 91 -3.85 -24.01 -3.76
N LEU A 92 -3.30 -23.99 -2.55
CA LEU A 92 -2.13 -24.78 -2.22
C LEU A 92 -2.47 -26.28 -2.33
N PRO A 93 -1.52 -27.13 -2.76
CA PRO A 93 -1.69 -28.58 -2.74
C PRO A 93 -2.08 -29.11 -1.35
N GLU A 94 -2.94 -30.12 -1.33
CA GLU A 94 -3.30 -30.82 -0.10
C GLU A 94 -2.03 -31.43 0.55
N GLY A 95 -1.84 -31.21 1.86
CA GLY A 95 -0.67 -31.70 2.60
C GLY A 95 0.54 -30.77 2.61
N ALA A 96 0.46 -29.56 2.06
CA ALA A 96 1.53 -28.56 2.15
C ALA A 96 1.71 -27.99 3.58
N MET A 97 2.33 -28.77 4.47
CA MET A 97 2.51 -28.43 5.90
C MET A 97 3.24 -27.09 6.15
N GLY A 98 4.03 -26.59 5.20
CA GLY A 98 4.71 -25.28 5.29
C GLY A 98 3.93 -24.08 4.75
N GLY A 99 2.83 -24.31 4.02
CA GLY A 99 2.13 -23.27 3.27
C GLY A 99 1.51 -22.18 4.15
N GLY A 100 0.95 -22.56 5.30
CA GLY A 100 0.34 -21.62 6.24
C GLY A 100 1.36 -20.69 6.90
N MET A 101 2.53 -21.21 7.32
CA MET A 101 3.60 -20.38 7.89
C MET A 101 4.18 -19.43 6.85
N LEU A 102 4.41 -19.90 5.62
CA LEU A 102 4.88 -19.05 4.53
C LEU A 102 3.87 -17.93 4.21
N LEU A 103 2.57 -18.25 4.21
CA LEU A 103 1.51 -17.28 3.99
C LEU A 103 1.59 -16.17 5.02
N LEU A 104 1.66 -16.51 6.31
CA LEU A 104 1.77 -15.53 7.39
C LEU A 104 3.04 -14.70 7.24
N PHE A 105 4.19 -15.33 7.00
CA PHE A 105 5.47 -14.64 6.83
C PHE A 105 5.43 -13.60 5.70
N ILE A 106 5.02 -14.00 4.50
CA ILE A 106 4.98 -13.11 3.33
C ILE A 106 3.96 -11.99 3.52
N HIS A 107 2.79 -12.29 4.10
CA HIS A 107 1.75 -11.27 4.31
C HIS A 107 2.11 -10.29 5.43
N ILE A 108 2.76 -10.73 6.51
CA ILE A 108 3.30 -9.82 7.53
C ILE A 108 4.36 -8.91 6.90
N LEU A 109 5.26 -9.48 6.10
CA LEU A 109 6.29 -8.71 5.42
C LEU A 109 5.69 -7.69 4.44
N ASN A 110 4.69 -8.09 3.65
CA ASN A 110 4.00 -7.19 2.73
C ASN A 110 3.16 -6.14 3.47
N LEU A 111 2.52 -6.48 4.60
CA LEU A 111 1.85 -5.49 5.45
C LEU A 111 2.85 -4.45 5.95
N GLY A 112 4.05 -4.88 6.36
CA GLY A 112 5.16 -3.98 6.69
C GLY A 112 5.51 -3.06 5.53
N ALA A 113 5.63 -3.61 4.31
CA ALA A 113 5.89 -2.82 3.10
C ALA A 113 4.77 -1.81 2.80
N VAL A 114 3.50 -2.19 2.93
CA VAL A 114 2.33 -1.31 2.76
C VAL A 114 2.36 -0.17 3.77
N ALA A 115 2.56 -0.50 5.06
CA ALA A 115 2.63 0.49 6.13
C ALA A 115 3.80 1.47 5.93
N LEU A 116 4.98 0.96 5.61
CA LEU A 116 6.17 1.77 5.32
C LEU A 116 5.96 2.65 4.08
N GLY A 117 5.41 2.11 2.99
CA GLY A 117 5.12 2.87 1.78
C GLY A 117 4.14 4.01 2.03
N VAL A 118 3.08 3.76 2.81
CA VAL A 118 2.15 4.80 3.24
C VAL A 118 2.85 5.86 4.08
N ALA A 119 3.64 5.47 5.08
CA ALA A 119 4.37 6.40 5.94
C ALA A 119 5.37 7.26 5.16
N LEU A 120 6.13 6.66 4.24
CA LEU A 120 7.07 7.36 3.35
C LEU A 120 6.33 8.35 2.46
N GLY A 121 5.24 7.92 1.82
CA GLY A 121 4.48 8.79 0.94
C GLY A 121 3.85 9.99 1.67
N MET A 122 3.37 9.77 2.89
CA MET A 122 2.87 10.84 3.76
C MET A 122 3.99 11.80 4.17
N THR A 123 5.16 11.29 4.55
CA THR A 123 6.34 12.09 4.89
C THR A 123 6.76 12.99 3.72
N VAL A 124 6.84 12.45 2.51
CA VAL A 124 7.16 13.21 1.30
C VAL A 124 6.11 14.31 1.05
N ASN A 125 4.82 14.01 1.21
CA ASN A 125 3.77 15.01 1.09
C ASN A 125 3.89 16.12 2.14
N ALA A 126 4.24 15.79 3.38
CA ALA A 126 4.45 16.76 4.45
C ALA A 126 5.62 17.70 4.15
N ILE A 127 6.76 17.16 3.70
CA ILE A 127 7.94 17.94 3.29
C ILE A 127 7.58 18.88 2.13
N MET A 128 6.91 18.38 1.09
CA MET A 128 6.48 19.21 -0.05
C MET A 128 5.48 20.29 0.35
N ALA A 129 4.65 20.06 1.36
CA ALA A 129 3.71 21.07 1.87
C ALA A 129 4.46 22.17 2.64
N ALA A 130 5.39 21.79 3.50
CA ALA A 130 6.24 22.72 4.25
C ALA A 130 7.07 23.62 3.31
N TRP A 131 7.70 23.02 2.29
CA TRP A 131 8.50 23.78 1.32
C TRP A 131 7.66 24.76 0.49
N ARG A 132 6.45 24.35 0.07
CA ARG A 132 5.51 25.25 -0.63
C ARG A 132 5.05 26.42 0.24
N LYS A 133 4.90 26.22 1.55
CA LYS A 133 4.55 27.28 2.49
C LYS A 133 5.72 28.27 2.62
N LEU A 134 6.93 27.78 2.85
CA LEU A 134 8.14 28.60 2.96
C LEU A 134 8.37 29.47 1.71
N ASN A 135 8.27 28.89 0.51
CA ASN A 135 8.43 29.64 -0.74
C ASN A 135 7.37 30.73 -0.96
N ARG A 136 6.18 30.61 -0.37
CA ARG A 136 5.14 31.65 -0.46
C ARG A 136 5.42 32.80 0.48
N GLU A 137 5.90 32.51 1.69
CA GLU A 137 6.29 33.52 2.67
C GLU A 137 7.46 34.36 2.17
N ILE A 138 8.47 33.72 1.56
CA ILE A 138 9.63 34.42 0.96
C ILE A 138 9.20 35.34 -0.20
N LYS A 139 8.21 34.96 -1.02
CA LYS A 139 7.73 35.77 -2.15
C LYS A 139 6.77 36.90 -1.75
N ALA A 140 6.26 36.89 -0.52
CA ALA A 140 5.34 37.90 -0.01
C ALA A 140 6.06 39.04 0.74
N GLN A 141 7.36 38.88 0.96
CA GLN A 141 8.28 39.90 1.46
C GLN A 141 8.96 40.60 0.28
#